data_AF-A0A5C4QBF9-F1
#
_entry.id   AF-A0A5C4QBF9-F1
#
_cell.length_a   1.000
_cell.length_b   1.000
_cell.length_c   1.000
_cell.angle_alpha   90.00
_cell.angle_beta   90.00
_cell.angle_gamma   90.00
#
_symmetry.space_group_name_H-M   'P 1'
#
loop_
_entity.id
_entity.type
_entity.pdbx_description
1 polymer ?
#
loop_
_entity_poly.entity_id
_entity_poly.type
_entity_poly.pdbx_seq_one_letter_code
_entity_poly.pdbx_strand_id
1 'polypeptide(L)'
;MSATVHKAADEPTGRRSGEDIVPEIRVTVASGQPATTELIAALTAACAEIETSGAQVALVLRIVGAPAHLADSPSWSNIRSVNRWERLLRRIERLGVPVLAVADGVCTGPAAEALLVADHRVVAADFVFQLDGDDAAAWPSMAIHRLGQQLGVAAARPMVLFRTAVHAREAVAVGLVDEVAEDLAAAERAVLDGWYKSALTDVGIRRALLLESAWVSPEVALGAHLAACDRTLRRAAGDDPAGSPSRPVPRRAADPESISPQ
;
A
#
# COMPACT_ATOMS: atom_id res chain seq x y z
N MET A 1 10.04 -19.59 -10.83
CA MET A 1 8.93 -18.97 -11.60
C MET A 1 9.17 -17.48 -11.61
N SER A 2 9.22 -16.85 -12.79
CA SER A 2 9.65 -15.47 -12.98
C SER A 2 8.64 -14.45 -12.45
N ALA A 3 9.12 -13.45 -11.71
CA ALA A 3 8.38 -12.21 -11.49
C ALA A 3 8.12 -11.56 -12.85
N THR A 4 6.85 -11.46 -13.25
CA THR A 4 6.48 -10.88 -14.53
C THR A 4 5.75 -9.57 -14.29
N VAL A 5 6.27 -8.49 -14.87
CA VAL A 5 5.56 -7.21 -14.99
C VAL A 5 4.61 -7.39 -16.17
N HIS A 6 3.31 -7.51 -15.92
CA HIS A 6 2.32 -7.50 -16.99
C HIS A 6 1.88 -6.07 -17.24
N LYS A 7 2.36 -5.52 -18.35
CA LYS A 7 1.74 -4.38 -19.01
C LYS A 7 0.51 -4.90 -19.74
N ALA A 8 -0.67 -4.33 -19.50
CA ALA A 8 -1.79 -4.53 -20.42
C ALA A 8 -1.39 -3.92 -21.78
N ALA A 9 -1.03 -4.78 -22.74
CA ALA A 9 -0.81 -4.41 -24.13
C ALA A 9 -1.98 -4.95 -24.97
N ASP A 10 -2.55 -4.04 -25.75
CA ASP A 10 -3.76 -4.12 -26.56
C ASP A 10 -3.53 -4.91 -27.86
N GLU A 11 -4.36 -5.92 -28.17
CA GLU A 11 -4.63 -6.43 -29.53
C GLU A 11 -5.96 -7.24 -29.55
N PRO A 12 -6.68 -7.29 -30.69
CA PRO A 12 -8.10 -6.94 -30.70
C PRO A 12 -9.02 -8.07 -31.15
N THR A 13 -10.00 -8.47 -30.35
CA THR A 13 -11.32 -8.90 -30.87
C THR A 13 -12.37 -9.00 -29.77
N GLY A 14 -13.51 -8.33 -29.99
CA GLY A 14 -14.72 -8.49 -29.18
C GLY A 14 -15.00 -7.26 -28.32
N ARG A 15 -15.91 -6.39 -28.80
CA ARG A 15 -16.46 -5.26 -28.06
C ARG A 15 -16.81 -5.66 -26.62
N ARG A 16 -16.02 -5.19 -25.65
CA ARG A 16 -16.43 -5.09 -24.25
C ARG A 16 -16.77 -3.63 -24.00
N SER A 17 -18.00 -3.38 -23.55
CA SER A 17 -18.51 -2.08 -23.11
C SER A 17 -17.57 -1.49 -22.06
N GLY A 18 -17.24 -0.19 -22.18
CA GLY A 18 -16.29 0.50 -21.33
C GLY A 18 -16.63 0.41 -19.84
N GLU A 19 -15.88 -0.43 -19.13
CA GLU A 19 -15.55 -0.21 -17.71
C GLU A 19 -14.35 0.74 -17.71
N ASP A 20 -14.48 1.89 -17.05
CA ASP A 20 -13.35 2.81 -16.86
C ASP A 20 -12.28 2.08 -16.05
N ILE A 21 -11.24 1.57 -16.74
CA ILE A 21 -10.12 0.87 -16.08
C ILE A 21 -9.37 1.90 -15.23
N VAL A 22 -9.40 1.73 -13.91
CA VAL A 22 -8.62 2.55 -12.98
C VAL A 22 -7.13 2.34 -13.29
N PRO A 23 -6.32 3.39 -13.51
CA PRO A 23 -4.90 3.23 -13.78
C PRO A 23 -4.19 2.56 -12.60
N GLU A 24 -3.59 1.39 -12.83
CA GLU A 24 -2.81 0.67 -11.82
C GLU A 24 -1.47 0.20 -12.38
N ILE A 25 -0.47 0.09 -11.50
CA ILE A 25 0.76 -0.63 -11.76
C ILE A 25 0.79 -1.82 -10.81
N ARG A 26 0.84 -3.03 -11.36
CA ARG A 26 0.78 -4.28 -10.59
C ARG A 26 2.12 -4.98 -10.52
N VAL A 27 2.49 -5.44 -9.32
CA VAL A 27 3.62 -6.34 -9.11
C VAL A 27 3.16 -7.57 -8.32
N THR A 28 3.55 -8.75 -8.78
CA THR A 28 3.28 -10.02 -8.09
C THR A 28 4.43 -10.37 -7.17
N VAL A 29 4.12 -10.71 -5.92
CA VAL A 29 5.07 -11.08 -4.87
C VAL A 29 4.76 -12.50 -4.42
N ALA A 30 5.63 -13.45 -4.72
CA ALA A 30 5.48 -14.83 -4.25
C ALA A 30 5.91 -14.94 -2.78
N SER A 31 5.08 -15.57 -1.95
CA SER A 31 5.40 -15.86 -0.56
C SER A 31 6.27 -17.11 -0.41
N GLY A 32 6.97 -17.22 0.73
CA GLY A 32 7.84 -18.36 1.05
C GLY A 32 9.11 -18.44 0.21
N GLN A 33 9.50 -17.34 -0.44
CA GLN A 33 10.72 -17.26 -1.26
C GLN A 33 11.56 -16.05 -0.83
N PRO A 34 12.90 -16.11 -0.98
CA PRO A 34 13.76 -14.95 -0.78
C PRO A 34 13.41 -13.79 -1.70
N ALA A 35 13.76 -12.56 -1.31
CA ALA A 35 13.61 -11.42 -2.21
C ALA A 35 14.63 -11.53 -3.34
N THR A 36 14.19 -12.05 -4.48
CA THR A 36 15.05 -12.28 -5.63
C THR A 36 15.44 -10.96 -6.30
N THR A 37 16.51 -10.99 -7.10
CA THR A 37 16.93 -9.82 -7.88
C THR A 37 15.83 -9.37 -8.84
N GLU A 38 15.07 -10.32 -9.39
CA GLU A 38 13.95 -10.08 -10.31
C GLU A 38 12.80 -9.36 -9.60
N LEU A 39 12.42 -9.81 -8.40
CA LEU A 39 11.39 -9.15 -7.61
C LEU A 39 11.79 -7.70 -7.26
N ILE A 40 13.03 -7.52 -6.79
CA ILE A 40 13.56 -6.20 -6.47
C ILE A 40 13.58 -5.30 -7.71
N ALA A 41 13.99 -5.82 -8.87
CA ALA A 41 14.00 -5.07 -10.12
C ALA A 41 12.58 -4.68 -10.57
N ALA A 42 11.62 -5.60 -10.48
CA ALA A 42 10.22 -5.35 -10.85
C ALA A 42 9.59 -4.23 -9.99
N LEU A 43 9.74 -4.31 -8.66
CA LEU A 43 9.25 -3.26 -7.76
C LEU A 43 9.99 -1.92 -7.96
N THR A 44 11.30 -1.97 -8.25
CA THR A 44 12.08 -0.76 -8.55
C THR A 44 11.58 -0.07 -9.82
N ALA A 45 11.29 -0.85 -10.87
CA ALA A 45 10.73 -0.35 -12.11
C ALA A 45 9.33 0.23 -11.91
N ALA A 46 8.46 -0.47 -11.16
CA ALA A 46 7.14 0.03 -10.80
C ALA A 46 7.20 1.38 -10.07
N CYS A 47 8.09 1.52 -9.08
CA CYS A 47 8.29 2.80 -8.39
C CYS A 47 8.74 3.92 -9.35
N ALA A 48 9.67 3.62 -10.26
CA ALA A 48 10.16 4.60 -11.23
C ALA A 48 9.08 5.03 -12.24
N GLU A 49 8.24 4.09 -12.67
CA GLU A 49 7.10 4.36 -13.54
C GLU A 49 6.06 5.25 -12.84
N ILE A 50 5.70 4.93 -11.59
CA ILE A 50 4.80 5.75 -10.77
C ILE A 50 5.33 7.18 -10.65
N GLU A 51 6.60 7.33 -10.29
CA GLU A 51 7.25 8.64 -10.09
C GLU A 51 7.28 9.50 -11.36
N THR A 52 7.25 8.88 -12.54
CA THR A 52 7.29 9.57 -13.84
C THR A 52 5.92 9.72 -14.51
N SER A 53 4.91 8.97 -14.08
CA SER A 53 3.58 8.94 -14.72
C SER A 53 2.84 10.28 -14.70
N GLY A 54 2.99 11.08 -13.64
CA GLY A 54 2.24 12.32 -13.42
C GLY A 54 0.71 12.14 -13.29
N ALA A 55 0.21 10.91 -13.34
CA ALA A 55 -1.21 10.56 -13.32
C ALA A 55 -1.63 9.99 -11.96
N GLN A 56 -2.93 10.02 -11.68
CA GLN A 56 -3.49 9.30 -10.53
C GLN A 56 -3.48 7.79 -10.84
N VAL A 57 -2.44 7.12 -10.36
CA VAL A 57 -2.22 5.67 -10.47
C VAL A 57 -2.18 5.05 -9.07
N ALA A 58 -2.52 3.77 -8.93
CA ALA A 58 -2.30 3.00 -7.70
C ALA A 58 -1.21 1.94 -7.90
N LEU A 59 -0.46 1.61 -6.85
CA LEU A 59 0.42 0.43 -6.85
C LEU A 59 -0.37 -0.75 -6.27
N VAL A 60 -0.49 -1.84 -7.03
CA VAL A 60 -1.10 -3.09 -6.56
C VAL A 60 -0.03 -4.15 -6.33
N LEU A 61 0.08 -4.63 -5.10
CA LEU A 61 0.91 -5.73 -4.69
C LEU A 61 0.07 -7.00 -4.60
N ARG A 62 0.16 -7.86 -5.62
CA ARG A 62 -0.51 -9.16 -5.60
C ARG A 62 0.39 -10.16 -4.87
N ILE A 63 0.05 -10.50 -3.64
CA ILE A 63 0.80 -11.47 -2.85
C ILE A 63 0.20 -12.86 -3.06
N VAL A 64 0.97 -13.75 -3.68
CA VAL A 64 0.56 -15.14 -3.91
C VAL A 64 1.08 -15.99 -2.77
N GLY A 65 0.18 -16.60 -2.01
CA GLY A 65 0.51 -17.38 -0.84
C GLY A 65 1.33 -18.63 -1.17
N ALA A 66 2.20 -19.01 -0.24
CA ALA A 66 2.79 -20.34 -0.28
C ALA A 66 1.80 -21.35 0.33
N PRO A 67 1.81 -22.62 -0.11
CA PRO A 67 1.21 -23.69 0.68
C PRO A 67 1.80 -23.68 2.09
N ALA A 68 0.97 -23.87 3.12
CA ALA A 68 1.37 -23.69 4.52
C ALA A 68 2.55 -24.57 4.99
N HIS A 69 2.88 -25.62 4.25
CA HIS A 69 3.97 -26.55 4.54
C HIS A 69 5.29 -26.24 3.80
N LEU A 70 5.34 -25.17 2.99
CA LEU A 70 6.51 -24.80 2.17
C LEU A 70 7.15 -23.46 2.60
N ALA A 71 6.75 -22.92 3.76
CA ALA A 71 7.12 -21.59 4.23
C ALA A 71 8.51 -21.51 4.91
N ASP A 72 9.35 -22.54 4.79
CA ASP A 72 10.53 -22.72 5.65
C ASP A 72 11.89 -22.44 4.96
N SER A 73 11.90 -21.68 3.86
CA SER A 73 13.16 -21.32 3.19
C SER A 73 13.74 -20.01 3.74
N PRO A 74 15.07 -19.89 3.98
CA PRO A 74 15.68 -18.65 4.44
C PRO A 74 15.44 -17.51 3.46
N SER A 75 14.70 -16.49 3.89
CA SER A 75 14.33 -15.33 3.06
C SER A 75 15.50 -14.45 2.62
N TRP A 76 16.66 -14.57 3.26
CA TRP A 76 17.79 -13.66 3.07
C TRP A 76 19.12 -14.40 3.04
N SER A 77 19.93 -14.14 2.00
CA SER A 77 21.25 -14.76 1.85
C SER A 77 22.42 -13.88 2.30
N ASN A 78 22.25 -12.55 2.38
CA ASN A 78 23.29 -11.61 2.78
C ASN A 78 22.72 -10.22 3.13
N ILE A 79 23.49 -9.44 3.91
CA ILE A 79 23.11 -8.08 4.35
C ILE A 79 22.89 -7.08 3.20
N ARG A 80 23.53 -7.25 2.04
CA ARG A 80 23.31 -6.36 0.89
C ARG A 80 21.93 -6.57 0.28
N SER A 81 21.44 -7.81 0.21
CA SER A 81 20.08 -8.12 -0.24
C SER A 81 19.05 -7.53 0.73
N VAL A 82 19.26 -7.69 2.04
CA VAL A 82 18.40 -7.08 3.08
C VAL A 82 18.37 -5.56 2.93
N ASN A 83 19.54 -4.92 2.81
CA ASN A 83 19.61 -3.47 2.67
C ASN A 83 18.93 -2.95 1.41
N ARG A 84 19.06 -3.66 0.28
CA ARG A 84 18.40 -3.29 -0.98
C ARG A 84 16.89 -3.42 -0.87
N TRP A 85 16.42 -4.50 -0.25
CA TRP A 85 15.00 -4.71 0.00
C TRP A 85 14.41 -3.65 0.92
N GLU A 86 15.04 -3.36 2.06
CA GLU A 86 14.53 -2.35 2.99
C GLU A 86 14.54 -0.94 2.40
N ARG A 87 15.54 -0.61 1.57
CA ARG A 87 15.54 0.66 0.82
C ARG A 87 14.39 0.75 -0.16
N LEU A 88 14.06 -0.36 -0.83
CA LEU A 88 12.94 -0.44 -1.75
C LEU A 88 11.59 -0.31 -1.02
N LEU A 89 11.40 -1.02 0.10
CA LEU A 89 10.21 -0.89 0.94
C LEU A 89 10.04 0.54 1.46
N ARG A 90 11.12 1.17 1.93
CA ARG A 90 11.08 2.59 2.33
C ARG A 90 10.77 3.54 1.16
N ARG A 91 11.15 3.18 -0.07
CA ARG A 91 10.76 3.95 -1.26
C ARG A 91 9.25 3.82 -1.51
N ILE A 92 8.70 2.61 -1.40
CA ILE A 92 7.25 2.34 -1.53
C ILE A 92 6.45 3.12 -0.48
N GLU A 93 6.87 3.07 0.80
CA GLU A 93 6.26 3.85 1.90
C GLU A 93 6.22 5.36 1.61
N ARG A 94 7.14 5.88 0.79
CA ARG A 94 7.22 7.30 0.45
C ARG A 94 6.58 7.67 -0.89
N LEU A 95 6.00 6.71 -1.62
CA LEU A 95 5.36 6.99 -2.90
C LEU A 95 4.19 7.98 -2.74
N GLY A 96 4.00 8.83 -3.73
CA GLY A 96 2.91 9.82 -3.76
C GLY A 96 1.53 9.23 -4.07
N VAL A 97 1.42 7.91 -4.22
CA VAL A 97 0.23 7.19 -4.67
C VAL A 97 -0.22 6.15 -3.63
N PRO A 98 -1.50 5.76 -3.61
CA PRO A 98 -1.97 4.71 -2.71
C PRO A 98 -1.42 3.33 -3.13
N VAL A 99 -1.18 2.47 -2.14
CA VAL A 99 -0.65 1.11 -2.29
C VAL A 99 -1.67 0.11 -1.77
N LEU A 100 -2.17 -0.76 -2.65
CA LEU A 100 -3.09 -1.85 -2.32
C LEU A 100 -2.33 -3.16 -2.29
N ALA A 101 -2.48 -3.94 -1.23
CA ALA A 101 -2.05 -5.33 -1.21
C ALA A 101 -3.26 -6.27 -1.26
N VAL A 102 -3.16 -7.30 -2.11
CA VAL A 102 -4.16 -8.35 -2.25
C VAL A 102 -3.48 -9.70 -2.05
N ALA A 103 -3.86 -10.43 -1.01
CA ALA A 103 -3.17 -11.65 -0.59
C ALA A 103 -4.10 -12.86 -0.43
N ASP A 104 -3.54 -14.04 -0.67
CA ASP A 104 -4.14 -15.34 -0.35
C ASP A 104 -3.09 -16.23 0.32
N GLY A 105 -3.55 -17.33 0.93
CA GLY A 105 -2.67 -18.35 1.51
C GLY A 105 -1.68 -17.81 2.55
N VAL A 106 -0.54 -18.49 2.71
CA VAL A 106 0.45 -18.10 3.71
C VAL A 106 1.33 -16.96 3.19
N CYS A 107 1.35 -15.85 3.91
CA CYS A 107 2.15 -14.65 3.67
C CYS A 107 3.29 -14.58 4.70
N THR A 108 4.52 -14.83 4.25
CA THR A 108 5.74 -14.83 5.09
C THR A 108 6.91 -14.12 4.41
N GLY A 109 7.94 -13.83 5.19
CA GLY A 109 9.22 -13.32 4.70
C GLY A 109 9.08 -11.99 3.96
N PRO A 110 9.73 -11.83 2.78
CA PRO A 110 9.64 -10.59 2.01
C PRO A 110 8.20 -10.27 1.59
N ALA A 111 7.35 -11.29 1.38
CA ALA A 111 5.95 -11.05 1.04
C ALA A 111 5.17 -10.44 2.22
N ALA A 112 5.43 -10.91 3.44
CA ALA A 112 4.87 -10.32 4.66
C ALA A 112 5.34 -8.87 4.85
N GLU A 113 6.62 -8.58 4.57
CA GLU A 113 7.12 -7.21 4.63
C GLU A 113 6.52 -6.29 3.55
N ALA A 114 6.29 -6.81 2.34
CA ALA A 114 5.61 -6.09 1.28
C ALA A 114 4.13 -5.83 1.61
N LEU A 115 3.46 -6.75 2.31
CA LEU A 115 2.10 -6.52 2.83
C LEU A 115 2.05 -5.32 3.79
N LEU A 116 3.03 -5.25 4.70
CA LEU A 116 3.07 -4.24 5.76
C LEU A 116 3.36 -2.81 5.28
N VAL A 117 3.80 -2.62 4.03
CA VAL A 117 3.97 -1.27 3.45
C VAL A 117 2.75 -0.77 2.67
N ALA A 118 1.73 -1.62 2.50
CA ALA A 118 0.50 -1.23 1.81
C ALA A 118 -0.39 -0.34 2.68
N ASP A 119 -1.12 0.58 2.05
CA ASP A 119 -2.10 1.44 2.73
C ASP A 119 -3.39 0.68 3.05
N HIS A 120 -3.77 -0.26 2.17
CA HIS A 120 -4.96 -1.09 2.32
C HIS A 120 -4.64 -2.54 1.93
N ARG A 121 -5.16 -3.49 2.69
CA ARG A 121 -4.82 -4.92 2.61
C ARG A 121 -6.11 -5.74 2.56
N VAL A 122 -6.39 -6.32 1.40
CA VAL A 122 -7.52 -7.23 1.15
C VAL A 122 -6.97 -8.65 1.11
N VAL A 123 -7.57 -9.58 1.86
CA VAL A 123 -7.08 -10.96 1.90
C VAL A 123 -8.17 -12.00 1.68
N ALA A 124 -7.78 -13.19 1.19
CA ALA A 124 -8.70 -14.31 1.05
C ALA A 124 -8.98 -14.97 2.42
N ALA A 125 -10.04 -15.78 2.48
CA ALA A 125 -10.42 -16.47 3.71
C ALA A 125 -9.37 -17.47 4.22
N ASP A 126 -8.51 -17.99 3.34
CA ASP A 126 -7.42 -18.91 3.65
C ASP A 126 -6.11 -18.19 4.05
N PHE A 127 -6.12 -16.86 4.13
CA PHE A 127 -4.93 -16.08 4.44
C PHE A 127 -4.38 -16.38 5.84
N VAL A 128 -3.06 -16.51 5.92
CA VAL A 128 -2.30 -16.63 7.15
C VAL A 128 -1.08 -15.72 7.08
N PHE A 129 -0.94 -14.80 8.03
CA PHE A 129 0.28 -14.02 8.19
C PHE A 129 1.24 -14.73 9.15
N GLN A 130 2.50 -14.82 8.77
CA GLN A 130 3.55 -15.38 9.62
C GLN A 130 4.86 -14.62 9.38
N LEU A 131 5.65 -14.41 10.42
CA LEU A 131 7.06 -14.04 10.26
C LEU A 131 7.89 -15.31 10.07
N ASP A 132 9.02 -15.23 9.38
CA ASP A 132 9.84 -16.40 9.06
C ASP A 132 10.12 -17.30 10.28
N GLY A 133 9.86 -18.60 10.12
CA GLY A 133 9.93 -19.63 11.17
C GLY A 133 11.29 -20.33 11.29
N ASP A 134 11.56 -20.80 12.51
CA ASP A 134 12.55 -21.76 13.09
C ASP A 134 13.98 -21.98 12.57
N ASP A 135 14.39 -21.51 11.39
CA ASP A 135 15.80 -21.64 11.03
C ASP A 135 16.65 -20.57 11.74
N ALA A 136 17.89 -20.93 12.10
CA ALA A 136 18.89 -20.06 12.76
C ALA A 136 19.27 -18.79 11.95
N ALA A 137 18.55 -18.54 10.85
CA ALA A 137 18.68 -17.43 9.91
C ALA A 137 17.46 -16.49 9.91
N ALA A 138 16.50 -16.61 10.83
CA ALA A 138 15.40 -15.65 10.93
C ALA A 138 15.92 -14.30 11.48
N TRP A 139 16.09 -13.34 10.57
CA TRP A 139 16.64 -12.02 10.86
C TRP A 139 15.60 -11.10 11.50
N PRO A 140 15.98 -10.27 12.49
CA PRO A 140 15.12 -9.19 12.96
C PRO A 140 14.98 -8.14 11.84
N SER A 141 13.95 -8.26 11.01
CA SER A 141 13.68 -7.32 9.93
C SER A 141 12.89 -6.11 10.41
N MET A 142 12.74 -5.10 9.55
CA MET A 142 11.93 -3.93 9.89
C MET A 142 10.43 -4.25 9.95
N ALA A 143 10.00 -5.49 9.64
CA ALA A 143 8.65 -5.98 9.92
C ALA A 143 8.26 -5.76 11.39
N ILE A 144 9.20 -5.96 12.33
CA ILE A 144 8.97 -5.76 13.77
C ILE A 144 8.53 -4.33 14.06
N HIS A 145 9.24 -3.36 13.46
CA HIS A 145 8.92 -1.95 13.63
C HIS A 145 7.59 -1.59 12.95
N ARG A 146 7.32 -2.12 11.74
CA ARG A 146 6.06 -1.89 11.03
C ARG A 146 4.86 -2.43 11.81
N LEU A 147 4.96 -3.65 12.33
CA LEU A 147 3.93 -4.26 13.18
C LEU A 147 3.71 -3.45 14.46
N GLY A 148 4.79 -3.02 15.12
CA GLY A 148 4.69 -2.18 16.31
C GLY A 148 3.97 -0.86 16.06
N GLN A 149 4.22 -0.23 14.91
CA GLN A 149 3.56 1.02 14.51
C GLN A 149 2.11 0.83 14.09
N GLN A 150 1.81 -0.25 13.37
CA GLN A 150 0.48 -0.49 12.84
C GLN A 150 -0.48 -1.01 13.90
N LEU A 151 -0.03 -1.97 14.73
CA LEU A 151 -0.89 -2.71 15.65
C LEU A 151 -0.73 -2.25 17.12
N GLY A 152 0.32 -1.48 17.40
CA GLY A 152 0.78 -1.25 18.76
C GLY A 152 1.52 -2.46 19.34
N VAL A 153 2.34 -2.21 20.37
CA VAL A 153 3.24 -3.22 20.97
C VAL A 153 2.48 -4.44 21.51
N ALA A 154 1.29 -4.26 22.06
CA ALA A 154 0.55 -5.35 22.69
C ALA A 154 0.07 -6.39 21.66
N ALA A 155 -0.55 -5.94 20.56
CA ALA A 155 -1.05 -6.83 19.50
C ALA A 155 0.09 -7.40 18.64
N ALA A 156 1.18 -6.65 18.43
CA ALA A 156 2.34 -7.14 17.69
C ALA A 156 3.18 -8.17 18.47
N ARG A 157 3.13 -8.17 19.80
CA ARG A 157 4.02 -8.99 20.65
C ARG A 157 3.98 -10.49 20.34
N PRO A 158 2.82 -11.15 20.20
CA PRO A 158 2.80 -12.58 19.90
C PRO A 158 3.40 -12.90 18.52
N MET A 159 3.11 -12.07 17.52
CA MET A 159 3.65 -12.21 16.17
C MET A 159 5.18 -12.03 16.14
N VAL A 160 5.69 -11.07 16.91
CA VAL A 160 7.12 -10.72 16.90
C VAL A 160 7.96 -11.64 17.80
N LEU A 161 7.54 -11.87 19.03
CA LEU A 161 8.33 -12.62 20.02
C LEU A 161 8.13 -14.14 19.91
N PHE A 162 6.90 -14.55 19.60
CA PHE A 162 6.51 -15.97 19.57
C PHE A 162 6.20 -16.47 18.17
N ARG A 163 6.30 -15.60 17.15
CA ARG A 163 6.04 -15.94 15.74
C ARG A 163 4.68 -16.59 15.54
N THR A 164 3.71 -16.18 16.36
CA THR A 164 2.35 -16.70 16.28
C THR A 164 1.75 -16.34 14.92
N ALA A 165 1.37 -17.35 14.16
CA ALA A 165 0.65 -17.18 12.90
C ALA A 165 -0.73 -16.55 13.16
N VAL A 166 -1.17 -15.69 12.24
CA VAL A 166 -2.42 -14.93 12.37
C VAL A 166 -3.30 -15.22 11.17
N HIS A 167 -4.48 -15.80 11.41
CA HIS A 167 -5.42 -16.17 10.37
C HIS A 167 -6.29 -14.97 9.94
N ALA A 168 -6.83 -15.01 8.71
CA ALA A 168 -7.59 -13.93 8.07
C ALA A 168 -8.56 -13.15 8.99
N ARG A 169 -9.44 -13.85 9.72
CA ARG A 169 -10.42 -13.20 10.63
C ARG A 169 -9.76 -12.50 11.81
N GLU A 170 -8.75 -13.12 12.40
CA GLU A 170 -7.98 -12.52 13.49
C GLU A 170 -7.17 -11.32 12.97
N ALA A 171 -6.60 -11.43 11.77
CA ALA A 171 -5.84 -10.36 11.12
C ALA A 171 -6.70 -9.09 10.95
N VAL A 172 -7.98 -9.21 10.59
CA VAL A 172 -8.90 -8.06 10.58
C VAL A 172 -9.14 -7.53 11.99
N ALA A 173 -9.42 -8.42 12.95
CA ALA A 173 -9.75 -8.02 14.31
C ALA A 173 -8.63 -7.24 15.01
N VAL A 174 -7.36 -7.54 14.69
CA VAL A 174 -6.19 -6.84 15.25
C VAL A 174 -5.70 -5.68 14.39
N GLY A 175 -6.32 -5.41 13.23
CA GLY A 175 -5.92 -4.33 12.31
C GLY A 175 -4.69 -4.64 11.45
N LEU A 176 -4.30 -5.91 11.34
CA LEU A 176 -3.21 -6.35 10.45
C LEU A 176 -3.62 -6.27 8.97
N VAL A 177 -4.88 -6.58 8.67
CA VAL A 177 -5.47 -6.43 7.33
C VAL A 177 -6.81 -5.70 7.45
N ASP A 178 -7.30 -5.15 6.35
CA ASP A 178 -8.47 -4.27 6.36
C ASP A 178 -9.77 -5.03 6.10
N GLU A 179 -9.74 -6.03 5.21
CA GLU A 179 -10.91 -6.87 4.93
C GLU A 179 -10.55 -8.28 4.44
N VAL A 180 -11.51 -9.19 4.61
CA VAL A 180 -11.47 -10.53 4.02
C VAL A 180 -12.50 -10.60 2.91
N ALA A 181 -12.11 -11.07 1.72
CA ALA A 181 -12.98 -11.18 0.56
C ALA A 181 -13.02 -12.62 0.02
N GLU A 182 -14.21 -13.06 -0.42
CA GLU A 182 -14.38 -14.32 -1.16
C GLU A 182 -13.91 -14.19 -2.61
N ASP A 183 -14.19 -13.04 -3.24
CA ASP A 183 -13.69 -12.67 -4.57
C ASP A 183 -12.72 -11.49 -4.43
N LEU A 184 -11.43 -11.83 -4.41
CA LEU A 184 -10.35 -10.83 -4.33
C LEU A 184 -10.36 -9.87 -5.51
N ALA A 185 -10.71 -10.31 -6.71
CA ALA A 185 -10.71 -9.45 -7.89
C ALA A 185 -11.87 -8.44 -7.87
N ALA A 186 -13.02 -8.84 -7.30
CA ALA A 186 -14.12 -7.91 -7.06
C ALA A 186 -13.79 -6.88 -5.97
N ALA A 187 -13.25 -7.33 -4.84
CA ALA A 187 -12.85 -6.45 -3.73
C ALA A 187 -11.76 -5.45 -4.16
N GLU A 188 -10.73 -5.94 -4.87
CA GLU A 188 -9.66 -5.10 -5.40
C GLU A 188 -10.20 -3.98 -6.30
N ARG A 189 -11.07 -4.32 -7.27
CA ARG A 189 -11.72 -3.32 -8.13
C ARG A 189 -12.53 -2.31 -7.32
N ALA A 190 -13.27 -2.75 -6.31
CA ALA A 190 -14.07 -1.85 -5.48
C ALA A 190 -13.20 -0.83 -4.73
N VAL A 191 -12.04 -1.25 -4.21
CA VAL A 191 -11.08 -0.36 -3.54
C VAL A 191 -10.50 0.66 -4.53
N LEU A 192 -10.03 0.19 -5.68
CA LEU A 192 -9.43 1.04 -6.71
C LEU A 192 -10.44 2.07 -7.25
N ASP A 193 -11.66 1.65 -7.52
CA ASP A 193 -12.78 2.52 -7.89
C ASP A 193 -13.03 3.61 -6.84
N GLY A 194 -13.03 3.22 -5.57
CA GLY A 194 -13.21 4.14 -4.44
C GLY A 194 -12.12 5.21 -4.41
N TRP A 195 -10.85 4.81 -4.57
CA TRP A 195 -9.72 5.73 -4.62
C TRP A 195 -9.75 6.66 -5.82
N TYR A 196 -10.11 6.14 -7.00
CA TYR A 196 -10.25 6.94 -8.21
C TYR A 196 -11.34 8.00 -8.05
N LYS A 197 -12.54 7.59 -7.62
CA LYS A 197 -13.69 8.49 -7.38
C LYS A 197 -13.41 9.55 -6.31
N SER A 198 -12.59 9.21 -5.31
CA SER A 198 -12.22 10.13 -4.23
C SER A 198 -11.15 11.16 -4.63
N ALA A 199 -10.53 11.01 -5.81
CA ALA A 199 -9.46 11.89 -6.29
C ALA A 199 -8.38 12.15 -5.21
N LEU A 200 -7.82 11.08 -4.63
CA LEU A 200 -6.87 11.17 -3.51
C LEU A 200 -5.69 12.08 -3.86
N THR A 201 -5.54 13.19 -3.13
CA THR A 201 -4.40 14.10 -3.29
C THR A 201 -3.42 14.03 -2.12
N ASP A 202 -2.16 14.31 -2.43
CA ASP A 202 -1.07 14.45 -1.44
C ASP A 202 -0.91 13.21 -0.53
N VAL A 203 -1.21 12.01 -1.06
CA VAL A 203 -1.17 10.74 -0.33
C VAL A 203 0.17 10.54 0.37
N GLY A 204 1.28 10.80 -0.32
CA GLY A 204 2.61 10.67 0.27
C GLY A 204 2.85 11.55 1.51
N ILE A 205 2.33 12.80 1.52
CA ILE A 205 2.45 13.67 2.70
C ILE A 205 1.51 13.22 3.82
N ARG A 206 0.26 12.87 3.48
CA ARG A 206 -0.71 12.36 4.47
C ARG A 206 -0.16 11.11 5.17
N ARG A 207 0.39 10.18 4.40
CA ARG A 207 1.03 8.96 4.91
C ARG A 207 2.26 9.28 5.77
N ALA A 208 3.13 10.17 5.31
CA ALA A 208 4.32 10.57 6.08
C ALA A 208 3.93 11.15 7.45
N LEU A 209 2.99 12.10 7.49
CA LEU A 209 2.50 12.69 8.74
C LEU A 209 1.88 11.64 9.68
N LEU A 210 1.14 10.68 9.14
CA LEU A 210 0.55 9.59 9.92
C LEU A 210 1.63 8.68 10.52
N LEU A 211 2.55 8.18 9.68
CA LEU A 211 3.59 7.24 10.11
C LEU A 211 4.56 7.87 11.10
N GLU A 212 4.88 9.15 10.93
CA GLU A 212 5.81 9.90 11.76
C GLU A 212 5.21 10.40 13.08
N SER A 213 3.88 10.37 13.23
CA SER A 213 3.16 10.93 14.39
C SER A 213 3.60 10.37 15.75
N ALA A 214 4.13 9.15 15.78
CA ALA A 214 4.56 8.50 17.01
C ALA A 214 5.92 9.00 17.54
N TRP A 215 6.74 9.64 16.69
CA TRP A 215 8.13 10.02 17.06
C TRP A 215 8.60 11.39 16.55
N VAL A 216 7.86 12.04 15.65
CA VAL A 216 8.12 13.42 15.24
C VAL A 216 7.16 14.34 16.00
N SER A 217 7.70 15.36 16.67
CA SER A 217 6.86 16.31 17.38
C SER A 217 6.02 17.13 16.40
N PRO A 218 4.81 17.56 16.78
CA PRO A 218 3.94 18.36 15.91
C PRO A 218 4.63 19.61 15.35
N GLU A 219 5.52 20.25 16.12
CA GLU A 219 6.27 21.44 15.72
C GLU A 219 7.23 21.15 14.56
N VAL A 220 7.84 19.97 14.54
CA VAL A 220 8.73 19.54 13.45
C VAL A 220 7.91 19.12 12.22
N ALA A 221 6.77 18.46 12.42
CA ALA A 221 5.88 18.04 11.34
C ALA A 221 5.15 19.23 10.67
N LEU A 222 4.99 20.35 11.38
CA LEU A 222 4.23 21.53 10.94
C LEU A 222 4.73 22.09 9.61
N GLY A 223 6.05 22.14 9.40
CA GLY A 223 6.63 22.66 8.16
C GLY A 223 6.19 21.87 6.92
N ALA A 224 6.26 20.53 7.00
CA ALA A 224 5.84 19.64 5.91
C ALA A 224 4.32 19.74 5.67
N HIS A 225 3.54 19.83 6.74
CA HIS A 225 2.09 20.04 6.68
C HIS A 225 1.72 21.36 5.97
N LEU A 226 2.27 22.49 6.41
CA LEU A 226 1.97 23.80 5.83
C LEU A 226 2.37 23.90 4.36
N ALA A 227 3.51 23.30 3.98
CA ALA A 227 3.92 23.24 2.57
C ALA A 227 2.92 22.44 1.71
N ALA A 228 2.31 21.38 2.25
CA ALA A 228 1.26 20.64 1.55
C ALA A 228 -0.07 21.42 1.47
N CYS A 229 -0.42 22.15 2.53
CA CYS A 229 -1.57 23.06 2.52
C CYS A 229 -1.43 24.15 1.45
N ASP A 230 -0.26 24.81 1.35
CA ASP A 230 -0.01 25.85 0.33
C ASP A 230 -0.18 25.30 -1.09
N ARG A 231 0.42 24.14 -1.42
CA ARG A 231 0.23 23.49 -2.73
C ARG A 231 -1.22 23.17 -3.02
N THR A 232 -1.95 22.63 -2.05
CA THR A 232 -3.37 22.28 -2.21
C THR A 232 -4.22 23.53 -2.47
N LEU A 233 -3.99 24.59 -1.71
CA LEU A 233 -4.71 25.86 -1.86
C LEU A 233 -4.42 26.53 -3.20
N ARG A 234 -3.17 26.51 -3.68
CA ARG A 234 -2.81 27.04 -5.02
C ARG A 234 -3.47 26.27 -6.15
N ARG A 235 -3.51 24.93 -6.08
CA ARG A 235 -4.26 24.10 -7.04
C ARG A 235 -5.75 24.43 -7.03
N ALA A 236 -6.34 24.65 -5.86
CA ALA A 236 -7.75 25.04 -5.73
C ALA A 236 -8.02 26.45 -6.27
N ALA A 237 -7.06 27.37 -6.14
CA ALA A 237 -7.13 28.72 -6.67
C ALA A 237 -6.89 28.80 -8.20
N GLY A 238 -6.34 27.75 -8.81
CA GLY A 238 -6.01 27.71 -10.24
C GLY A 238 -4.63 28.30 -10.59
N ASP A 239 -3.77 28.49 -9.59
CA ASP A 239 -2.45 29.15 -9.73
C ASP A 239 -1.31 28.18 -10.09
N ASP A 240 -1.62 26.95 -10.54
CA ASP A 240 -0.62 25.93 -10.86
C ASP A 240 -0.22 26.00 -12.35
N PRO A 241 1.02 26.36 -12.71
CA PRO A 241 1.44 26.53 -14.11
C PRO A 241 1.49 25.24 -14.95
N ALA A 242 1.08 24.08 -14.40
CA ALA A 242 1.20 22.76 -15.04
C ALA A 242 -0.11 21.96 -15.17
N GLY A 243 -1.32 22.54 -15.01
CA GLY A 243 -2.57 21.77 -15.11
C GLY A 243 -3.79 22.55 -15.60
N SER A 244 -4.48 21.99 -16.59
CA SER A 244 -5.71 22.46 -17.26
C SER A 244 -6.87 22.82 -16.30
N PRO A 245 -7.87 23.64 -16.74
CA PRO A 245 -8.79 24.32 -15.83
C PRO A 245 -9.66 23.36 -15.02
N SER A 246 -9.67 23.56 -13.71
CA SER A 246 -10.54 22.86 -12.77
C SER A 246 -12.01 23.15 -13.09
N ARG A 247 -12.83 22.08 -13.14
CA ARG A 247 -14.29 22.19 -13.23
C ARG A 247 -14.79 22.90 -11.97
N PRO A 248 -15.71 23.88 -12.07
CA PRO A 248 -16.10 24.68 -10.91
C PRO A 248 -16.70 23.81 -9.81
N VAL A 249 -16.18 23.99 -8.58
CA VAL A 249 -16.77 23.46 -7.36
C VAL A 249 -18.19 24.03 -7.25
N PRO A 250 -19.24 23.20 -7.10
CA PRO A 250 -20.58 23.73 -6.87
C PRO A 250 -20.56 24.52 -5.57
N ARG A 251 -20.80 25.84 -5.67
CA ARG A 251 -20.99 26.70 -4.51
C ARG A 251 -22.15 26.12 -3.70
N ARG A 252 -21.88 25.75 -2.45
CA ARG A 252 -22.90 25.43 -1.46
C ARG A 252 -23.88 26.60 -1.44
N ALA A 253 -25.16 26.32 -1.70
CA ALA A 253 -26.21 27.34 -1.65
C ALA A 253 -26.09 28.07 -0.30
N ALA A 254 -26.06 29.41 -0.36
CA ALA A 254 -26.09 30.23 0.83
C ALA A 254 -27.35 29.88 1.64
N ASP A 255 -27.17 29.59 2.92
CA ASP A 255 -28.28 29.47 3.86
C ASP A 255 -29.05 30.81 3.84
N PRO A 256 -30.38 30.80 3.66
CA PRO A 256 -31.15 32.02 3.66
C PRO A 256 -31.17 32.61 5.08
N GLU A 257 -30.60 33.81 5.15
CA GLU A 257 -30.77 34.88 6.13
C GLU A 257 -31.67 34.58 7.33
N SER A 258 -31.05 34.62 8.51
CA SER A 258 -31.67 34.97 9.77
C SER A 258 -32.26 36.39 9.67
N ILE A 259 -33.51 36.49 9.25
CA ILE A 259 -34.32 37.70 9.42
C ILE A 259 -34.99 37.60 10.79
N SER A 260 -34.39 38.25 11.79
CA SER A 260 -35.16 38.79 12.91
C SER A 260 -35.81 40.10 12.45
N PRO A 261 -37.08 40.34 12.83
CA PRO A 261 -37.35 41.60 13.52
C PRO A 261 -38.41 41.50 14.63
N GLN A 262 -38.09 42.19 15.73
CA GLN A 262 -38.93 42.68 16.83
C GLN A 262 -39.48 41.66 17.84
#